data_AF-A0A534LJI4-F1
#
_entry.id   AF-A0A534LJI4-F1
#
_cell.length_a   1.000
_cell.length_b   1.000
_cell.length_c   1.000
_cell.angle_alpha   90.00
_cell.angle_beta   90.00
_cell.angle_gamma   90.00
#
_symmetry.space_group_name_H-M   'P 1'
#
loop_
_entity.id
_entity.type
_entity.pdbx_description
1 polymer ?
#
loop_
_entity_poly.entity_id
_entity_poly.type
_entity_poly.pdbx_seq_one_letter_code
_entity_poly.pdbx_strand_id
1 'polypeptide(L)'
;MAAVFGPPGPTLSRSALVHDPFDREAFEEVLPRAPGLRLLLESSKDPGTKDLGFDLFCSFYKYFVKLLPADQVIEECRGHRDLLDRALGLREHEKLRAWTRLKSAETALATELVLDLLLKEPTAEPETARGQTPETGTLPDESTVEEASTERLREVLRDVRG
;
A
#
# COMPACT_ATOMS: atom_id res chain seq x y z
N MET A 1 11.65 -41.38 -5.59
CA MET A 1 11.45 -39.93 -5.41
C MET A 1 11.83 -39.24 -6.71
N ALA A 2 10.85 -38.74 -7.47
CA ALA A 2 11.13 -37.99 -8.69
C ALA A 2 11.34 -36.52 -8.32
N ALA A 3 12.49 -35.96 -8.68
CA ALA A 3 12.73 -34.52 -8.60
C ALA A 3 11.88 -33.84 -9.69
N VAL A 4 10.98 -32.95 -9.28
CA VAL A 4 10.23 -32.10 -10.20
C VAL A 4 11.17 -31.01 -10.69
N PHE A 5 11.71 -31.16 -11.90
CA PHE A 5 12.36 -30.08 -12.64
C PHE A 5 11.28 -29.36 -13.47
N GLY A 6 10.70 -28.32 -12.88
CA GLY A 6 9.97 -27.28 -13.61
C GLY A 6 10.72 -25.96 -13.49
N PRO A 7 10.44 -24.95 -14.34
CA PRO A 7 10.86 -23.59 -14.03
C PRO A 7 10.38 -23.28 -12.59
N PRO A 8 11.22 -22.65 -11.74
CA PRO A 8 10.76 -22.27 -10.42
C PRO A 8 9.45 -21.48 -10.58
N GLY A 9 8.42 -21.89 -9.85
CA GLY A 9 7.18 -21.11 -9.78
C GLY A 9 7.51 -19.65 -9.45
N PRO A 10 6.63 -18.69 -9.76
CA PRO A 10 6.89 -17.29 -9.47
C PRO A 10 7.28 -17.15 -8.00
N THR A 11 8.45 -16.55 -7.76
CA THR A 11 8.89 -16.28 -6.39
C THR A 11 7.95 -15.22 -5.83
N LEU A 12 7.09 -15.62 -4.90
CA LEU A 12 6.12 -14.71 -4.30
C LEU A 12 6.83 -13.65 -3.44
N SER A 13 6.43 -12.39 -3.59
CA SER A 13 6.99 -11.23 -2.92
C SER A 13 6.06 -10.72 -1.83
N ARG A 14 6.64 -10.18 -0.74
CA ARG A 14 5.90 -9.41 0.29
C ARG A 14 5.63 -7.97 -0.15
N SER A 15 6.49 -7.41 -1.00
CA SER A 15 6.29 -6.10 -1.60
C SER A 15 5.29 -6.19 -2.75
N ALA A 16 4.42 -5.19 -2.85
CA ALA A 16 3.51 -5.00 -3.97
C ALA A 16 4.15 -4.27 -5.15
N LEU A 17 5.31 -3.65 -4.97
CA LEU A 17 6.00 -2.86 -6.00
C LEU A 17 7.29 -3.54 -6.45
N VAL A 18 7.63 -3.32 -7.72
CA VAL A 18 8.99 -3.58 -8.19
C VAL A 18 9.92 -2.57 -7.52
N HIS A 19 10.95 -3.08 -6.85
CA HIS A 19 11.97 -2.28 -6.21
C HIS A 19 13.35 -2.86 -6.47
N ASP A 20 14.38 -2.02 -6.32
CA ASP A 20 15.78 -2.39 -6.46
C ASP A 20 16.53 -2.23 -5.12
N PRO A 21 17.84 -2.57 -5.05
CA PRO A 21 18.62 -2.38 -3.83
C PRO A 21 18.79 -0.91 -3.42
N PHE A 22 18.75 0.05 -4.35
CA PHE A 22 18.89 1.47 -4.04
C PHE A 22 17.64 2.02 -3.34
N ASP A 23 16.45 1.56 -3.73
CA ASP A 23 15.22 1.88 -3.02
C ASP A 23 15.31 1.47 -1.54
N ARG A 24 15.88 0.28 -1.28
CA ARG A 24 16.07 -0.24 0.08
C ARG A 24 17.08 0.59 0.85
N GLU A 25 18.24 0.85 0.25
CA GLU A 25 19.29 1.67 0.86
C GLU A 25 18.76 3.06 1.22
N ALA A 26 18.02 3.72 0.31
CA ALA A 26 17.43 5.03 0.57
C ALA A 26 16.42 5.02 1.73
N PHE A 27 15.62 3.96 1.84
CA PHE A 27 14.68 3.79 2.94
C PHE A 27 15.41 3.58 4.27
N GLU A 28 16.39 2.69 4.29
CA GLU A 28 17.17 2.39 5.50
C GLU A 28 18.02 3.58 5.95
N GLU A 29 18.57 4.37 5.02
CA GLU A 29 19.34 5.58 5.32
C GLU A 29 18.46 6.69 5.94
N VAL A 30 17.21 6.82 5.50
CA VAL A 30 16.33 7.90 5.98
C VAL A 30 15.67 7.57 7.31
N LEU A 31 15.43 6.29 7.63
CA LEU A 31 14.73 5.88 8.86
C LEU A 31 15.31 6.46 10.16
N PRO A 32 16.64 6.49 10.38
CA PRO A 32 17.23 7.13 11.57
C PRO A 32 16.92 8.63 11.69
N ARG A 33 16.66 9.30 10.56
CA ARG A 33 16.35 10.73 10.47
C ARG A 33 14.84 11.01 10.48
N ALA A 34 14.00 9.97 10.37
CA ALA A 34 12.54 10.04 10.34
C ALA A 34 11.94 9.34 11.58
N PRO A 35 12.03 9.95 12.78
CA PRO A 35 11.64 9.30 14.03
C PRO A 35 10.15 8.95 14.11
N GLY A 36 9.27 9.75 13.49
CA GLY A 36 7.83 9.48 13.46
C GLY A 36 7.51 8.24 12.63
N LEU A 37 8.00 8.19 11.39
CA LEU A 37 7.91 6.99 10.55
C LEU A 37 8.47 5.76 11.25
N ARG A 38 9.66 5.87 11.85
CA ARG A 38 10.28 4.74 12.58
C ARG A 38 9.39 4.26 13.72
N LEU A 39 8.82 5.17 14.51
CA LEU A 39 7.92 4.83 15.61
C LEU A 39 6.64 4.15 15.12
N LEU A 40 6.05 4.61 14.02
CA LEU A 40 4.88 3.96 13.41
C LEU A 40 5.17 2.52 13.00
N LEU A 41 6.31 2.30 12.34
CA LEU A 41 6.73 0.97 11.87
C LEU A 41 7.10 0.03 13.02
N GLU A 42 7.63 0.56 14.13
CA GLU A 42 8.01 -0.23 15.32
C GLU A 42 6.82 -0.51 16.26
N SER A 43 5.84 0.39 16.31
CA SER A 43 4.66 0.28 17.21
C SER A 43 3.51 -0.51 16.62
N SER A 44 3.47 -0.71 15.29
CA SER A 44 2.43 -1.52 14.66
C SER A 44 2.52 -2.99 15.08
N LYS A 45 1.36 -3.57 15.40
CA LYS A 45 1.22 -5.01 15.70
C LYS A 45 1.09 -5.84 14.44
N ASP A 46 0.73 -5.23 13.33
CA ASP A 46 0.58 -5.92 12.05
C ASP A 46 1.95 -6.09 11.38
N PRO A 47 2.43 -7.34 11.15
CA PRO A 47 3.69 -7.58 10.45
C PRO A 47 3.70 -7.00 9.03
N GLY A 48 2.54 -6.81 8.39
CA GLY A 48 2.43 -6.23 7.05
C GLY A 48 2.73 -4.72 6.98
N THR A 49 2.68 -4.01 8.10
CA THR A 49 2.87 -2.54 8.12
C THR A 49 4.26 -2.11 7.63
N LYS A 50 5.30 -2.91 7.89
CA LYS A 50 6.66 -2.62 7.41
C LYS A 50 6.78 -2.75 5.90
N ASP A 51 6.13 -3.78 5.34
CA ASP A 51 6.08 -3.99 3.89
C ASP A 51 5.30 -2.86 3.21
N LEU A 52 4.12 -2.51 3.75
CA LEU A 52 3.31 -1.39 3.25
C LEU A 52 4.04 -0.05 3.35
N GLY A 53 4.72 0.22 4.47
CA GLY A 53 5.48 1.45 4.66
C GLY A 53 6.63 1.57 3.67
N PHE A 54 7.33 0.46 3.37
CA PHE A 54 8.36 0.45 2.33
C PHE A 54 7.76 0.65 0.93
N ASP A 55 6.63 0.03 0.62
CA ASP A 55 5.97 0.19 -0.67
C ASP A 55 5.44 1.62 -0.87
N LEU A 56 4.87 2.24 0.17
CA LEU A 56 4.50 3.65 0.16
C LEU A 56 5.72 4.54 -0.07
N PHE A 57 6.82 4.31 0.63
CA PHE A 57 8.06 5.04 0.39
C PHE A 57 8.51 4.92 -1.07
N CYS A 58 8.55 3.69 -1.60
CA CYS A 58 8.86 3.41 -2.99
C CYS A 58 7.94 4.15 -3.96
N SER A 59 6.63 4.19 -3.69
CA SER A 59 5.64 4.84 -4.55
C SER A 59 5.91 6.34 -4.70
N PHE A 60 6.39 6.99 -3.64
CA PHE A 60 6.70 8.43 -3.62
C PHE A 60 8.13 8.74 -4.09
N TYR A 61 9.10 7.87 -3.80
CA TYR A 61 10.53 8.15 -3.97
C TYR A 61 10.99 8.05 -5.42
N LYS A 62 10.67 6.96 -6.12
CA LYS A 62 11.36 6.60 -7.37
C LYS A 62 10.78 7.27 -8.62
N TYR A 63 11.54 7.30 -9.72
CA TYR A 63 11.09 7.88 -11.00
C TYR A 63 9.96 7.11 -11.68
N PHE A 64 10.02 5.78 -11.64
CA PHE A 64 9.04 4.91 -12.26
C PHE A 64 8.55 3.88 -11.25
N VAL A 65 7.27 3.93 -10.93
CA VAL A 65 6.63 2.98 -10.03
C VAL A 65 5.93 1.93 -10.87
N LYS A 66 6.17 0.67 -10.54
CA LYS A 66 5.53 -0.46 -11.21
C LYS A 66 5.01 -1.42 -10.16
N LEU A 67 3.72 -1.74 -10.24
CA LEU A 67 3.12 -2.78 -9.43
C LEU A 67 3.56 -4.16 -9.92
N LEU A 68 3.76 -5.06 -8.96
CA LEU A 68 3.87 -6.48 -9.25
C LEU A 68 2.50 -7.04 -9.65
N PRO A 69 2.47 -8.03 -10.56
CA PRO A 69 1.28 -8.82 -10.81
C PRO A 69 0.74 -9.47 -9.53
N ALA A 70 -0.58 -9.58 -9.39
CA ALA A 70 -1.22 -10.09 -8.17
C ALA A 70 -0.86 -11.56 -7.84
N ASP A 71 -0.51 -12.35 -8.85
CA ASP A 71 -0.02 -13.73 -8.74
C ASP A 71 1.46 -13.81 -8.30
N GLN A 72 2.17 -12.68 -8.23
CA GLN A 72 3.55 -12.56 -7.73
C GLN A 72 3.63 -11.93 -6.34
N VAL A 73 2.50 -11.54 -5.75
CA VAL A 73 2.41 -11.00 -4.39
C VAL A 73 1.78 -12.06 -3.48
N ILE A 74 2.34 -12.26 -2.28
CA ILE A 74 1.75 -13.16 -1.27
C ILE A 74 0.34 -12.70 -0.90
N GLU A 75 -0.53 -13.64 -0.50
CA GLU A 75 -1.94 -13.34 -0.25
C GLU A 75 -2.13 -12.26 0.82
N GLU A 76 -1.32 -12.28 1.87
CA GLU A 76 -1.37 -11.35 2.99
C GLU A 76 -1.09 -9.90 2.58
N CYS A 77 -0.39 -9.68 1.46
CA CYS A 77 -0.03 -8.36 0.96
C CYS A 77 -0.84 -7.94 -0.28
N ARG A 78 -1.80 -8.76 -0.75
CA ARG A 78 -2.66 -8.37 -1.89
C ARG A 78 -3.50 -7.14 -1.58
N GLY A 79 -3.99 -6.99 -0.35
CA GLY A 79 -4.68 -5.78 0.08
C GLY A 79 -3.83 -4.51 -0.06
N HIS A 80 -2.52 -4.60 0.25
CA HIS A 80 -1.58 -3.49 0.04
C HIS A 80 -1.42 -3.18 -1.44
N ARG A 81 -1.30 -4.22 -2.28
CA ARG A 81 -1.21 -4.06 -3.73
C ARG A 81 -2.42 -3.34 -4.29
N ASP A 82 -3.62 -3.75 -3.91
CA ASP A 82 -4.86 -3.17 -4.43
C ASP A 82 -5.05 -1.72 -3.95
N LEU A 83 -4.66 -1.44 -2.71
CA LEU A 83 -4.59 -0.06 -2.21
C LEU A 83 -3.64 0.80 -3.04
N LEU A 84 -2.44 0.31 -3.33
CA LEU A 84 -1.44 1.03 -4.12
C LEU A 84 -1.87 1.19 -5.58
N ASP A 85 -2.53 0.20 -6.18
CA ASP A 85 -3.11 0.26 -7.53
C ASP A 85 -4.10 1.42 -7.65
N ARG A 86 -5.03 1.51 -6.69
CA ARG A 86 -5.95 2.64 -6.60
C ARG A 86 -5.21 3.95 -6.37
N ALA A 87 -4.24 3.99 -5.45
CA ALA A 87 -3.50 5.20 -5.09
C ALA A 87 -2.74 5.79 -6.28
N LEU A 88 -2.06 4.95 -7.07
CA LEU A 88 -1.25 5.38 -8.21
C LEU A 88 -2.07 6.06 -9.32
N GLY A 89 -3.36 5.74 -9.42
CA GLY A 89 -4.30 6.40 -10.33
C GLY A 89 -4.82 7.75 -9.85
N LEU A 90 -4.52 8.16 -8.61
CA LEU A 90 -5.04 9.38 -8.02
C LEU A 90 -4.17 10.60 -8.32
N ARG A 91 -4.82 11.73 -8.63
CA ARG A 91 -4.16 13.01 -8.86
C ARG A 91 -3.43 13.51 -7.61
N GLU A 92 -3.99 13.26 -6.43
CA GLU A 92 -3.39 13.60 -5.14
C GLU A 92 -2.08 12.87 -4.93
N HIS A 93 -2.02 11.58 -5.29
CA HIS A 93 -0.79 10.79 -5.25
C HIS A 93 0.27 11.40 -6.18
N GLU A 94 -0.10 11.71 -7.43
CA GLU A 94 0.82 12.31 -8.40
C GLU A 94 1.35 13.67 -7.93
N LYS A 95 0.49 14.50 -7.34
CA LYS A 95 0.91 15.78 -6.73
C LYS A 95 1.93 15.55 -5.63
N LEU A 96 1.64 14.66 -4.67
CA LEU A 96 2.56 14.37 -3.56
C LEU A 96 3.90 13.86 -4.09
N ARG A 97 3.86 12.96 -5.07
CA ARG A 97 5.02 12.39 -5.75
C ARG A 97 5.87 13.45 -6.48
N ALA A 98 5.25 14.47 -7.08
CA ALA A 98 5.99 15.57 -7.71
C ALA A 98 6.87 16.35 -6.70
N TRP A 99 6.49 16.37 -5.42
CA TRP A 99 7.25 17.04 -4.36
C TRP A 99 8.35 16.14 -3.78
N THR A 100 8.10 14.85 -3.66
CA THR A 100 8.93 13.88 -2.92
C THR A 100 9.93 13.11 -3.79
N ARG A 101 9.71 13.01 -5.10
CA ARG A 101 10.54 12.20 -6.01
C ARG A 101 12.04 12.50 -5.86
N LEU A 102 12.80 11.44 -5.56
CA LEU A 102 14.23 11.41 -5.23
C LEU A 102 14.66 12.27 -4.04
N LYS A 103 13.73 12.68 -3.20
CA LYS A 103 14.01 13.42 -1.97
C LYS A 103 13.62 12.57 -0.79
N SER A 104 14.61 11.87 -0.21
CA SER A 104 14.37 10.84 0.80
C SER A 104 13.67 11.39 2.05
N ALA A 105 14.06 12.58 2.52
CA ALA A 105 13.46 13.20 3.71
C ALA A 105 11.97 13.55 3.51
N GLU A 106 11.63 14.22 2.42
CA GLU A 106 10.25 14.55 2.05
C GLU A 106 9.42 13.29 1.79
N THR A 107 10.03 12.27 1.16
CA THR A 107 9.40 10.97 0.96
C THR A 107 9.09 10.28 2.29
N ALA A 108 10.02 10.30 3.25
CA ALA A 108 9.82 9.71 4.56
C ALA A 108 8.66 10.40 5.31
N LEU A 109 8.59 11.74 5.25
CA LEU A 109 7.48 12.50 5.84
C LEU A 109 6.14 12.17 5.16
N ALA A 110 6.10 12.13 3.83
CA ALA A 110 4.90 11.74 3.10
C ALA A 110 4.45 10.31 3.44
N THR A 111 5.42 9.40 3.55
CA THR A 111 5.17 8.00 3.94
C THR A 111 4.62 7.93 5.35
N GLU A 112 5.19 8.68 6.30
CA GLU A 112 4.71 8.77 7.68
C GLU A 112 3.25 9.21 7.74
N LEU A 113 2.93 10.33 7.09
CA LEU A 113 1.58 10.91 7.15
C LEU A 113 0.54 10.00 6.51
N VAL A 114 0.84 9.45 5.32
CA VAL A 114 -0.08 8.54 4.63
C VAL A 114 -0.26 7.24 5.42
N LEU A 115 0.83 6.66 5.92
CA LEU A 115 0.76 5.42 6.68
C LEU A 115 0.00 5.61 8.00
N ASP A 116 0.26 6.70 8.72
CA ASP A 116 -0.46 7.04 9.96
C ASP A 116 -1.97 7.18 9.73
N LEU A 117 -2.37 7.85 8.64
CA LEU A 117 -3.78 7.96 8.27
C LEU A 117 -4.38 6.59 7.97
N LEU A 118 -3.72 5.77 7.15
CA LEU A 118 -4.18 4.42 6.82
C LEU A 118 -4.28 3.50 8.04
N LEU A 119 -3.39 3.64 9.03
CA LEU A 119 -3.41 2.84 10.26
C LEU A 119 -4.48 3.32 11.26
N LYS A 120 -4.87 4.59 11.20
CA LYS A 120 -5.92 5.19 12.05
C LYS A 120 -7.32 5.02 11.47
N GLU A 121 -7.42 4.66 10.19
CA GLU A 121 -8.70 4.34 9.59
C GLU A 121 -9.30 3.11 10.31
N PRO A 122 -10.54 3.21 10.82
CA PRO A 122 -11.23 2.05 11.34
C PRO A 122 -11.43 1.12 10.15
N THR A 123 -10.75 -0.03 10.16
CA THR A 123 -10.97 -1.10 9.19
C THR A 123 -12.47 -1.37 9.18
N ALA A 124 -13.17 -0.94 8.13
CA ALA A 124 -14.50 -1.45 7.87
C ALA A 124 -14.29 -2.93 7.55
N GLU A 125 -14.49 -3.78 8.55
CA GLU A 125 -14.54 -5.21 8.34
C GLU A 125 -15.55 -5.47 7.21
N PRO A 126 -15.22 -6.32 6.21
CA PRO A 126 -16.28 -6.84 5.37
C PRO A 126 -17.21 -7.62 6.32
N GLU A 127 -18.44 -7.12 6.50
CA GLU A 127 -19.49 -7.77 7.28
C GLU A 127 -19.71 -9.19 6.74
N THR A 128 -18.95 -10.14 7.28
CA THR A 128 -19.22 -11.58 7.16
C THR A 128 -20.10 -11.95 8.34
N ALA A 129 -21.34 -11.48 8.32
CA ALA A 129 -22.35 -11.85 9.28
C ALA A 129 -23.62 -12.38 8.58
N ARG A 130 -23.60 -13.70 8.37
CA ARG A 130 -24.71 -14.64 8.61
C ARG A 130 -26.01 -14.45 7.81
N GLY A 131 -26.14 -15.33 6.81
CA GLY A 131 -27.35 -16.07 6.45
C GLY A 131 -28.72 -15.47 6.77
N GLN A 132 -29.39 -15.01 5.71
CA GLN A 132 -30.82 -15.18 5.46
C GLN A 132 -31.11 -14.79 4.00
N THR A 133 -31.48 -15.77 3.17
CA THR A 133 -32.13 -15.56 1.86
C THR A 133 -33.64 -15.66 2.00
N PRO A 134 -34.47 -15.14 1.06
CA PRO A 134 -34.25 -14.01 0.15
C PRO A 134 -35.50 -13.11 0.04
N GLU A 135 -35.40 -11.80 0.18
CA GLU A 135 -36.44 -10.88 -0.28
C GLU A 135 -35.77 -9.62 -0.88
N THR A 136 -35.82 -9.54 -2.21
CA THR A 136 -35.76 -8.34 -3.06
C THR A 136 -34.91 -7.16 -2.58
N GLY A 137 -33.68 -7.04 -3.11
CA GLY A 137 -32.89 -5.82 -2.96
C GLY A 137 -31.63 -5.89 -3.80
N THR A 138 -31.49 -4.94 -4.73
CA THR A 138 -30.33 -4.68 -5.58
C THR A 138 -29.02 -4.99 -4.86
N LEU A 139 -28.21 -5.90 -5.41
CA LEU A 139 -26.82 -6.10 -4.98
C LEU A 139 -26.14 -4.72 -4.98
N PRO A 140 -25.45 -4.29 -3.90
CA PRO A 140 -24.59 -3.13 -3.99
C PRO A 140 -23.59 -3.42 -5.11
N ASP A 141 -23.65 -2.60 -6.16
CA ASP A 141 -22.79 -2.71 -7.32
C ASP A 141 -21.34 -2.61 -6.82
N GLU A 142 -20.48 -3.56 -7.17
CA GLU A 142 -19.06 -3.55 -6.75
C GLU A 142 -18.39 -2.22 -7.11
N SER A 143 -18.89 -1.56 -8.17
CA SER A 143 -18.53 -0.20 -8.57
C SER A 143 -18.70 0.83 -7.43
N THR A 144 -19.78 0.77 -6.65
CA THR A 144 -20.05 1.74 -5.58
C THR A 144 -19.13 1.57 -4.37
N VAL A 145 -18.70 0.34 -4.07
CA VAL A 145 -17.77 0.07 -2.96
C VAL A 145 -16.34 0.47 -3.33
N GLU A 146 -15.93 0.21 -4.57
CA GLU A 146 -14.65 0.69 -5.09
C GLU A 146 -14.60 2.20 -5.21
N GLU A 147 -15.66 2.85 -5.71
CA GLU A 147 -15.76 4.31 -5.78
C GLU A 147 -15.64 4.93 -4.39
N ALA A 148 -16.38 4.43 -3.39
CA ALA A 148 -16.27 4.91 -2.01
C ALA A 148 -14.85 4.74 -1.43
N SER A 149 -14.20 3.60 -1.69
CA SER A 149 -12.81 3.35 -1.26
C SER A 149 -11.81 4.27 -1.96
N THR A 150 -11.99 4.57 -3.25
CA THR A 150 -11.12 5.49 -3.99
C THR A 150 -11.32 6.95 -3.55
N GLU A 151 -12.55 7.37 -3.28
CA GLU A 151 -12.84 8.70 -2.75
C GLU A 151 -12.21 8.88 -1.37
N ARG A 152 -12.28 7.86 -0.51
CA ARG A 152 -11.62 7.88 0.80
C ARG A 152 -10.11 8.00 0.69
N LEU A 153 -9.50 7.22 -0.21
CA LEU A 153 -8.07 7.30 -0.49
C LEU A 153 -7.64 8.68 -1.02
N ARG A 154 -8.52 9.35 -1.80
CA ARG A 154 -8.28 10.75 -2.22
C ARG A 154 -8.30 11.71 -1.04
N GLU A 155 -9.19 11.53 -0.07
CA GLU A 155 -9.22 12.35 1.15
C GLU A 155 -7.92 12.21 1.94
N VAL A 156 -7.49 10.97 2.22
CA VAL A 156 -6.22 10.68 2.89
C VAL A 156 -5.04 11.39 2.22
N LEU A 157 -4.92 11.26 0.89
CA LEU A 157 -3.82 11.86 0.16
C LEU A 157 -3.91 13.40 0.04
N ARG A 158 -5.11 13.96 0.16
CA ARG A 158 -5.33 15.41 0.15
C ARG A 158 -4.89 16.05 1.46
N ASP A 159 -5.22 15.41 2.58
CA ASP A 159 -5.01 15.95 3.93
C ASP A 159 -3.52 16.03 4.30
N VAL A 160 -2.67 15.22 3.68
CA VAL A 160 -1.19 15.25 3.83
C VAL A 160 -0.58 16.62 3.47
N ARG A 161 -1.30 17.50 2.78
CA ARG A 161 -0.83 18.83 2.35
C ARG A 161 -1.57 20.02 3.00
N GLY A 162 -2.61 19.76 3.80
CA GLY A 162 -3.39 20.78 4.50
C GLY A 162 -2.70 21.25 5.77
#